data_AF-A0A6J1W3V6-F1
#
_entry.id   AF-A0A6J1W3V6-F1
#
_cell.length_a   1.000
_cell.length_b   1.000
_cell.length_c   1.000
_cell.angle_alpha   90.00
_cell.angle_beta   90.00
_cell.angle_gamma   90.00
#
_symmetry.space_group_name_H-M   'P 1'
#
loop_
_entity.id
_entity.type
_entity.pdbx_description
1 polymer ?
#
loop_
_entity_poly.entity_id
_entity_poly.type
_entity_poly.pdbx_seq_one_letter_code
_entity_poly.pdbx_strand_id
1 'polypeptide(L)'
;MLSRLPLIGICLSHVQMQEGKIMERRKKIALELSELVVYCRPVPFDEEKIGTEKACYRDMSSFPETKAEKYANRSKGKKFLQYNRRQLSRVYPKGQRLDSSNYDPLPMWICGSQLVALNFQTPGKFALIL
;
A
#
# COMPACT_ATOMS: atom_id res chain seq x y z
N MET A 1 48.75 4.28 -20.66
CA MET A 1 48.17 4.75 -19.39
C MET A 1 46.76 5.26 -19.66
N LEU A 2 45.77 4.73 -18.94
CA LEU A 2 44.35 5.02 -19.10
C LEU A 2 44.00 6.45 -18.68
N SER A 3 43.33 7.23 -19.54
CA SER A 3 42.77 8.54 -19.16
C SER A 3 41.47 8.90 -19.91
N ARG A 4 40.51 7.96 -20.05
CA ARG A 4 39.20 8.24 -20.70
C ARG A 4 37.98 7.61 -19.99
N LEU A 5 37.94 7.61 -18.66
CA LEU A 5 36.80 7.07 -17.90
C LEU A 5 35.88 8.05 -17.12
N PRO A 6 36.01 9.41 -17.14
CA PRO A 6 35.05 10.26 -16.43
C PRO A 6 33.79 10.61 -17.24
N LEU A 7 33.89 10.76 -18.57
CA LEU A 7 32.79 11.29 -19.40
C LEU A 7 31.60 10.33 -19.57
N ILE A 8 31.85 9.02 -19.66
CA ILE A 8 30.79 8.00 -19.78
C ILE A 8 29.98 7.91 -18.49
N GLY A 9 30.63 8.01 -17.32
CA GLY A 9 29.96 8.03 -16.02
C GLY A 9 29.07 9.26 -15.81
N ILE A 10 29.52 10.44 -16.26
CA ILE A 10 28.75 11.70 -16.16
C ILE A 10 27.53 11.67 -17.10
N CYS A 11 27.66 11.05 -18.27
CA CYS A 11 26.55 10.92 -19.21
C CYS A 11 25.49 9.92 -18.69
N LEU A 12 25.92 8.79 -18.11
CA LEU A 12 25.03 7.83 -17.44
C LEU A 12 24.28 8.46 -16.26
N SER A 13 24.97 9.25 -15.42
CA SER A 13 24.32 9.94 -14.31
C SER A 13 23.33 11.01 -14.80
N HIS A 14 23.64 11.73 -15.89
CA HIS A 14 22.71 12.67 -16.52
C HIS A 14 21.47 11.99 -17.10
N VAL A 15 21.63 10.83 -17.75
CA VAL A 15 20.52 10.05 -18.31
C VAL A 15 19.62 9.52 -17.19
N GLN A 16 20.20 8.96 -16.12
CA GLN A 16 19.44 8.51 -14.94
C GLN A 16 18.69 9.67 -14.26
N MET A 17 19.30 10.85 -14.16
CA MET A 17 18.65 12.05 -13.62
C MET A 17 17.52 12.57 -14.52
N GLN A 18 17.63 12.46 -15.85
CA GLN A 18 16.57 12.84 -16.78
C GLN A 18 15.38 11.86 -16.72
N GLU A 19 15.64 10.56 -16.62
CA GLU A 19 14.59 9.54 -16.44
C GLU A 19 13.84 9.72 -15.11
N GLY A 20 14.57 10.06 -14.03
CA GLY A 20 14.00 10.39 -12.72
C GLY A 20 13.00 11.55 -12.80
N LYS A 21 13.37 12.65 -13.46
CA LYS A 21 12.49 13.83 -13.65
C LYS A 21 11.25 13.54 -14.51
N ILE A 22 11.36 12.65 -15.49
CA ILE A 22 10.22 12.23 -16.33
C ILE A 22 9.25 11.35 -15.53
N MET A 23 9.79 10.42 -14.72
CA MET A 23 9.00 9.60 -13.79
C MET A 23 8.30 10.44 -12.73
N GLU A 24 8.99 11.43 -12.16
CA GLU A 24 8.42 12.41 -11.21
C GLU A 24 7.21 13.14 -11.81
N ARG A 25 7.34 13.69 -13.02
CA ARG A 25 6.26 14.44 -13.68
C ARG A 25 5.07 13.55 -14.02
N ARG A 26 5.31 12.31 -14.47
CA ARG A 26 4.25 11.36 -14.85
C ARG A 26 3.52 10.79 -13.64
N LYS A 27 4.24 10.44 -12.58
CA LYS A 27 3.67 9.77 -11.41
C LYS A 27 3.32 10.76 -10.28
N LYS A 28 3.77 12.01 -10.37
CA LYS A 28 3.68 13.03 -9.30
C LYS A 28 4.25 12.54 -7.96
N ILE A 29 5.31 11.73 -8.02
CA ILE A 29 6.01 11.21 -6.84
C ILE A 29 7.44 11.71 -6.94
N ALA A 30 7.86 12.53 -5.97
CA ALA A 30 9.24 12.98 -5.84
C ALA A 30 10.17 11.76 -5.74
N LEU A 31 11.26 11.75 -6.52
CA LEU A 31 12.16 10.59 -6.57
C LEU A 31 12.74 10.30 -5.19
N GLU A 32 13.10 11.34 -4.45
CA GLU A 32 13.66 11.27 -3.10
C GLU A 32 12.70 10.60 -2.12
N LEU A 33 11.39 10.79 -2.26
CA LEU A 33 10.39 10.11 -1.44
C LEU A 33 10.20 8.66 -1.87
N SER A 34 10.32 8.36 -3.17
CA SER A 34 10.24 6.99 -3.68
C SER A 34 11.38 6.11 -3.17
N GLU A 35 12.57 6.69 -2.99
CA GLU A 35 13.76 5.99 -2.48
C GLU A 35 13.61 5.55 -1.01
N LEU A 36 12.74 6.22 -0.25
CA LEU A 36 12.44 5.83 1.14
C LEU A 36 11.53 4.60 1.25
N VAL A 37 10.87 4.20 0.16
CA VAL A 37 9.88 3.11 0.16
C VAL A 37 10.56 1.76 -0.03
N VAL A 38 10.83 1.07 1.08
CA VAL A 38 11.43 -0.26 1.08
C VAL A 38 10.37 -1.36 1.13
N TYR A 39 9.68 -1.52 2.26
CA TYR A 39 8.80 -2.68 2.51
C TYR A 39 7.32 -2.43 2.27
N CYS A 40 6.88 -1.18 2.21
CA CYS A 40 5.48 -0.80 2.12
C CYS A 40 5.23 -0.03 0.83
N ARG A 41 5.36 -0.70 -0.31
CA ARG A 41 5.11 -0.11 -1.62
C ARG A 41 3.62 -0.07 -1.91
N PRO A 42 2.98 1.11 -1.96
CA PRO A 42 1.56 1.18 -2.25
C PRO A 42 1.31 0.82 -3.72
N VAL A 43 0.46 -0.17 -3.95
CA VAL A 43 0.03 -0.57 -5.30
C VAL A 43 -1.49 -0.75 -5.35
N PRO A 44 -2.11 -0.57 -6.54
CA PRO A 44 -3.50 -0.95 -6.75
C PRO A 44 -3.69 -2.43 -6.42
N PHE A 45 -4.79 -2.73 -5.72
CA PHE A 45 -5.13 -4.11 -5.40
C PHE A 45 -5.46 -4.89 -6.67
N ASP A 46 -4.81 -6.04 -6.83
CA ASP A 46 -4.92 -6.91 -7.98
C ASP A 46 -5.22 -8.34 -7.51
N GLU A 47 -6.47 -8.75 -7.73
CA GLU A 47 -6.98 -10.04 -7.28
C GLU A 47 -6.36 -11.24 -7.99
N GLU A 48 -5.81 -11.04 -9.19
CA GLU A 48 -5.26 -12.13 -10.01
C GLU A 48 -3.87 -12.55 -9.51
N LYS A 49 -3.17 -11.64 -8.82
CA LYS A 49 -1.84 -11.93 -8.26
C LYS A 49 -1.88 -12.75 -6.97
N ILE A 50 -3.03 -12.83 -6.30
CA ILE A 50 -3.16 -13.47 -4.99
C ILE A 50 -2.74 -14.95 -5.08
N GLY A 51 -1.77 -15.34 -4.26
CA GLY A 51 -1.26 -16.72 -4.22
C GLY A 51 -0.32 -17.11 -5.36
N THR A 52 0.01 -16.19 -6.27
CA THR A 52 0.95 -16.42 -7.36
C THR A 52 2.36 -15.95 -7.00
N GLU A 53 3.36 -16.36 -7.77
CA GLU A 53 4.74 -15.87 -7.64
C GLU A 53 4.88 -14.36 -7.89
N LYS A 54 3.91 -13.77 -8.64
CA LYS A 54 3.85 -12.33 -8.90
C LYS A 54 3.47 -11.51 -7.66
N ALA A 55 2.97 -12.14 -6.58
CA ALA A 55 2.72 -11.47 -5.32
C ALA A 55 4.04 -11.06 -4.67
N CYS A 56 4.36 -9.76 -4.68
CA CYS A 56 5.53 -9.22 -3.99
C CYS A 56 5.17 -8.87 -2.54
N TYR A 57 5.88 -9.40 -1.55
CA TYR A 57 5.60 -9.11 -0.14
C TYR A 57 5.76 -7.63 0.23
N ARG A 58 6.56 -6.88 -0.54
CA ARG A 58 6.75 -5.44 -0.37
C ARG A 58 5.56 -4.62 -0.88
N ASP A 59 4.71 -5.23 -1.70
CA ASP A 59 3.55 -4.54 -2.25
C ASP A 59 2.39 -4.60 -1.26
N MET A 60 1.75 -3.46 -1.01
CA MET A 60 0.63 -3.34 -0.09
C MET A 60 -0.49 -2.52 -0.73
N SER A 61 -1.74 -2.79 -0.32
CA SER A 61 -2.90 -2.08 -0.83
C SER A 61 -3.75 -1.48 0.29
N SER A 62 -4.27 -0.28 0.03
CA SER A 62 -5.20 0.41 0.93
C SER A 62 -6.64 0.30 0.43
N PHE A 63 -7.58 0.11 1.37
CA PHE A 63 -8.99 -0.14 1.10
C PHE A 63 -9.87 0.78 1.96
N PRO A 64 -10.86 1.47 1.40
CA PRO A 64 -11.94 2.01 2.22
C PRO A 64 -12.73 0.85 2.84
N GLU A 65 -13.29 1.06 4.04
CA GLU A 65 -14.08 0.05 4.77
C GLU A 65 -15.11 -0.63 3.86
N THR A 66 -15.81 0.13 3.01
CA THR A 66 -16.86 -0.36 2.11
C THR A 66 -16.34 -1.33 1.04
N LYS A 67 -15.06 -1.23 0.66
CA LYS A 67 -14.42 -2.17 -0.27
C LYS A 67 -13.94 -3.40 0.49
N ALA A 68 -13.37 -3.24 1.67
CA ALA A 68 -12.87 -4.34 2.49
C ALA A 68 -14.01 -5.23 3.01
N GLU A 69 -15.17 -4.65 3.38
CA GLU A 69 -16.40 -5.37 3.77
C GLU A 69 -16.88 -6.36 2.71
N LYS A 70 -16.66 -6.07 1.42
CA LYS A 70 -17.00 -6.99 0.33
C LYS A 70 -16.17 -8.29 0.37
N TYR A 71 -15.04 -8.29 1.07
CA TYR A 71 -14.21 -9.46 1.31
C TYR A 71 -14.48 -10.10 2.68
N ALA A 72 -15.15 -9.41 3.60
CA ALA A 72 -15.50 -9.91 4.94
C ALA A 72 -16.72 -10.86 4.91
N ASN A 73 -16.69 -11.86 4.03
CA ASN A 73 -17.72 -12.90 3.94
C ASN A 73 -17.10 -14.26 3.59
N ARG A 74 -17.89 -15.33 3.71
CA ARG A 74 -17.39 -16.71 3.58
C ARG A 74 -16.84 -17.04 2.20
N SER A 75 -17.33 -16.40 1.14
CA SER A 75 -16.92 -16.69 -0.24
C SER A 75 -15.60 -15.99 -0.60
N LYS A 76 -15.46 -14.70 -0.29
CA LYS A 76 -14.28 -13.90 -0.66
C LYS A 76 -13.23 -13.79 0.44
N GLY A 77 -13.59 -14.04 1.69
CA GLY A 77 -12.70 -13.91 2.85
C GLY A 77 -11.50 -14.83 2.79
N LYS A 78 -11.65 -16.05 2.26
CA LYS A 78 -10.50 -16.97 2.07
C LYS A 78 -9.42 -16.39 1.15
N LYS A 79 -9.83 -15.74 0.06
CA LYS A 79 -8.92 -15.14 -0.92
C LYS A 79 -8.22 -13.92 -0.32
N PHE A 80 -8.96 -13.09 0.41
CA PHE A 80 -8.39 -11.93 1.09
C PHE A 80 -7.44 -12.33 2.23
N LEU A 81 -7.79 -13.38 2.98
CA LEU A 81 -6.89 -13.99 3.96
C LEU A 81 -5.61 -14.52 3.29
N GLN A 82 -5.70 -15.17 2.13
CA GLN A 82 -4.53 -15.62 1.38
C GLN A 82 -3.63 -14.45 0.95
N TYR A 83 -4.21 -13.33 0.51
CA TYR A 83 -3.46 -12.10 0.24
C TYR A 83 -2.72 -11.62 1.50
N ASN A 84 -3.42 -11.53 2.62
CA ASN A 84 -2.89 -11.03 3.89
C ASN A 84 -1.81 -11.94 4.53
N ARG A 85 -1.67 -13.20 4.08
CA ARG A 85 -0.57 -14.07 4.52
C ARG A 85 0.80 -13.66 3.95
N ARG A 86 0.81 -12.90 2.85
CA ARG A 86 2.05 -12.52 2.14
C ARG A 86 2.23 -11.00 2.00
N GLN A 87 1.14 -10.24 1.97
CA GLN A 87 1.13 -8.80 1.74
C GLN A 87 0.35 -8.09 2.86
N LEU A 88 0.60 -6.79 3.02
CA LEU A 88 -0.12 -5.98 3.99
C LEU A 88 -1.39 -5.37 3.36
N SER A 89 -2.50 -5.41 4.08
CA SER A 89 -3.68 -4.59 3.79
C SER A 89 -3.85 -3.49 4.83
N ARG A 90 -4.15 -2.28 4.32
CA ARG A 90 -4.62 -1.16 5.15
C ARG A 90 -6.08 -0.88 4.91
N VAL A 91 -6.91 -0.93 5.95
CA VAL A 91 -8.33 -0.57 5.89
C VAL A 91 -8.51 0.76 6.60
N TYR A 92 -9.29 1.68 6.02
CA TYR A 92 -9.55 2.99 6.61
C TYR A 92 -11.03 3.40 6.50
N PRO A 93 -11.52 4.29 7.38
CA PRO A 93 -12.92 4.70 7.40
C PRO A 93 -13.35 5.34 6.07
N LYS A 94 -14.59 5.10 5.64
CA LYS A 94 -15.13 5.74 4.43
C LYS A 94 -15.28 7.25 4.62
N GLY A 95 -15.16 8.01 3.52
CA GLY A 95 -15.27 9.47 3.55
C GLY A 95 -16.62 10.01 4.00
N GLN A 96 -17.70 9.21 3.93
CA GLN A 96 -19.03 9.62 4.41
C GLN A 96 -19.13 9.76 5.93
N ARG A 97 -18.13 9.29 6.69
CA ARG A 97 -18.06 9.45 8.16
C ARG A 97 -17.53 10.84 8.52
N LEU A 98 -18.33 11.86 8.18
CA LEU A 98 -17.99 13.28 8.42
C LEU A 98 -17.88 13.59 9.92
N ASP A 99 -18.52 12.79 10.76
CA ASP A 99 -18.47 12.84 12.22
C ASP A 99 -17.23 12.15 12.82
N SER A 100 -16.31 11.66 11.99
CA SER A 100 -15.15 10.86 12.42
C SER A 100 -15.53 9.58 13.19
N SER A 101 -16.74 9.03 12.99
CA SER A 101 -17.11 7.73 13.56
C SER A 101 -16.18 6.60 13.09
N ASN A 102 -16.14 5.51 13.86
CA ASN A 102 -15.34 4.31 13.55
C ASN A 102 -16.23 3.16 13.07
N TYR A 103 -15.71 2.33 12.17
CA TYR A 103 -16.32 1.05 11.79
C TYR A 103 -15.92 -0.05 12.79
N ASP A 104 -16.60 -1.19 12.73
CA ASP A 104 -16.23 -2.37 13.50
C ASP A 104 -14.94 -3.00 12.91
N PRO A 105 -13.81 -3.03 13.63
CA PRO A 105 -12.56 -3.57 13.12
C PRO A 105 -12.56 -5.10 13.02
N LEU A 106 -13.43 -5.79 13.75
CA LEU A 106 -13.38 -7.25 13.92
C LEU A 106 -13.48 -8.02 12.58
N PRO A 107 -14.38 -7.69 11.64
CA PRO A 107 -14.46 -8.41 10.37
C PRO A 107 -13.16 -8.28 9.53
N MET A 108 -12.44 -7.17 9.66
CA MET A 108 -11.17 -6.94 8.95
C MET A 108 -10.04 -7.78 9.53
N TRP A 109 -9.97 -7.89 10.86
CA TRP A 109 -9.02 -8.74 11.56
C TRP A 109 -9.27 -10.23 11.31
N ILE A 110 -10.54 -10.66 11.29
CA ILE A 110 -10.90 -12.05 10.95
C ILE A 110 -10.42 -12.41 9.54
N CYS A 111 -10.39 -11.45 8.60
CA CYS A 111 -9.86 -11.65 7.26
C CYS A 111 -8.34 -11.45 7.15
N GLY A 112 -7.65 -11.28 8.28
CA GLY A 112 -6.18 -11.17 8.37
C GLY A 112 -5.62 -9.77 8.08
N SER A 113 -6.45 -8.73 8.01
CA SER A 113 -5.94 -7.37 7.75
C SER A 113 -5.12 -6.87 8.93
N GLN A 114 -3.93 -6.37 8.67
CA GLN A 114 -2.97 -5.99 9.71
C GLN A 114 -3.08 -4.50 10.09
N LEU A 115 -3.35 -3.63 9.12
CA LEU A 115 -3.40 -2.17 9.31
C LEU A 115 -4.85 -1.67 9.28
N VAL A 116 -5.60 -1.97 10.33
CA VAL A 116 -7.01 -1.54 10.48
C VAL A 116 -7.03 -0.17 11.14
N ALA A 117 -7.05 0.89 10.33
CA ALA A 117 -6.95 2.26 10.80
C ALA A 117 -8.29 2.78 11.33
N LEU A 118 -8.24 3.41 12.51
CA LEU A 118 -9.37 4.03 13.20
C LEU A 118 -9.06 5.50 13.51
N ASN A 119 -10.11 6.29 13.71
CA ASN A 119 -10.07 7.68 14.15
C ASN A 119 -9.88 7.73 15.67
N PHE A 120 -8.66 8.02 16.13
CA PHE A 120 -8.30 8.05 17.55
C PHE A 120 -8.93 9.21 18.32
N GLN A 121 -9.27 10.31 17.64
CA GLN A 121 -9.90 11.49 18.23
C GLN A 121 -11.34 11.24 18.69
N THR A 122 -11.99 10.19 18.17
CA THR A 122 -13.38 9.87 18.49
C THR A 122 -13.42 8.70 19.47
N PRO A 123 -13.56 8.96 20.78
CA PRO A 123 -13.75 7.89 21.75
C PRO A 123 -15.07 7.18 21.42
N GLY A 124 -15.02 5.86 21.33
CA GLY A 124 -16.18 5.05 20.97
C GLY A 124 -15.89 3.57 21.11
N LYS A 125 -16.94 2.75 21.00
CA LYS A 125 -16.88 1.30 21.23
C LYS A 125 -15.70 0.61 20.52
N PHE A 126 -15.36 1.06 19.32
CA PHE A 126 -14.34 0.43 18.48
C PHE A 126 -12.94 1.02 18.67
N ALA A 127 -12.83 2.28 19.11
CA ALA A 127 -11.54 2.89 19.41
C ALA A 127 -10.92 2.36 20.71
N LEU A 128 -11.74 1.79 21.61
CA LEU A 128 -11.32 1.17 22.87
C LEU A 128 -10.76 -0.26 22.72
N ILE A 129 -10.71 -0.80 21.49
CA ILE A 129 -10.29 -2.19 21.21
C ILE A 129 -8.82 -2.25 20.71
N LEU A 130 -8.15 -1.10 20.56
CA LEU A 130 -6.71 -1.00 20.29
C LEU A 130 -5.91 -0.89 21.59
#